data_AF-A0A959ZX96-F1
#
_entry.id   AF-A0A959ZX96-F1
#
_cell.length_a   1.000
_cell.length_b   1.000
_cell.length_c   1.000
_cell.angle_alpha   90.00
_cell.angle_beta   90.00
_cell.angle_gamma   90.00
#
_symmetry.space_group_name_H-M   'P 1'
#
loop_
_entity.id
_entity.type
_entity.pdbx_description
1 polymer ?
#
loop_
_entity_poly.entity_id
_entity_poly.type
_entity_poly.pdbx_seq_one_letter_code
_entity_poly.pdbx_strand_id
1 'polypeptide(L)'
;MKDFRDFITRGNLIELAVAVLMATAIATLVTSLTKNLISPLLAAIGGKPDFSDLTFTINNAVFRYGAFITDVIAFLIFAFVIYFFIVKPFTRMMARWQPEAGESAEDILKDIRAELQKRSA
;
A
#
# COMPACT_ATOMS: atom_id res chain seq x y z
N MET A 1 -13.07 -24.82 22.70
CA MET A 1 -14.06 -24.05 21.89
C MET A 1 -14.39 -22.70 22.53
N LYS A 2 -14.70 -22.64 23.84
CA LYS A 2 -15.00 -21.37 24.54
C LYS A 2 -13.79 -20.42 24.55
N ASP A 3 -12.60 -20.93 24.83
CA ASP A 3 -11.36 -20.13 24.87
C ASP A 3 -10.95 -19.57 23.51
N PHE A 4 -11.25 -20.29 22.43
CA PHE A 4 -11.00 -19.81 21.07
C PHE A 4 -11.97 -18.69 20.67
N ARG A 5 -13.25 -18.81 21.04
CA ARG A 5 -14.25 -17.76 20.85
C ARG A 5 -13.89 -16.52 21.67
N ASP A 6 -13.43 -16.69 22.90
CA ASP A 6 -12.98 -15.58 23.78
C ASP A 6 -11.66 -14.96 23.31
N PHE A 7 -10.82 -15.69 22.58
CA PHE A 7 -9.63 -15.15 21.94
C PHE A 7 -9.99 -14.30 20.73
N ILE A 8 -10.76 -14.82 19.78
CA ILE A 8 -11.12 -14.09 18.56
C ILE A 8 -12.05 -12.89 18.83
N THR A 9 -12.89 -12.94 19.87
CA THR A 9 -13.79 -11.82 20.21
C THR A 9 -13.08 -10.66 20.91
N ARG A 10 -11.77 -10.77 21.19
CA ARG A 10 -10.97 -9.61 21.59
C ARG A 10 -10.95 -8.62 20.42
N GLY A 11 -11.62 -7.48 20.57
CA GLY A 11 -11.83 -6.49 19.49
C GLY A 11 -10.55 -6.13 18.71
N ASN A 12 -9.42 -6.01 19.40
CA ASN A 12 -8.11 -5.72 18.80
C ASN A 12 -7.64 -6.76 17.76
N LEU A 13 -8.04 -8.03 17.87
CA LEU A 13 -7.62 -9.09 16.93
C LEU A 13 -8.44 -9.11 15.64
N ILE A 14 -9.75 -8.85 15.73
CA ILE A 14 -10.63 -8.82 14.55
C ILE A 14 -10.28 -7.63 13.68
N GLU A 15 -10.10 -6.45 14.28
CA GLU A 15 -9.73 -5.23 13.54
C GLU A 15 -8.37 -5.40 12.84
N LEU A 16 -7.39 -5.96 13.53
CA LEU A 16 -6.09 -6.28 12.95
C LEU A 16 -6.22 -7.29 11.79
N ALA A 17 -7.00 -8.36 11.97
CA ALA A 17 -7.20 -9.36 10.93
C ALA A 17 -7.86 -8.77 9.68
N VAL A 18 -8.89 -7.93 9.85
CA VAL A 18 -9.55 -7.24 8.74
C VAL A 18 -8.59 -6.28 8.05
N ALA A 19 -7.80 -5.50 8.80
CA ALA A 19 -6.82 -4.59 8.23
C ALA A 19 -5.79 -5.33 7.36
N VAL A 20 -5.26 -6.46 7.83
CA VAL A 20 -4.30 -7.29 7.08
C VAL A 20 -4.95 -7.89 5.83
N LEU A 21 -6.18 -8.41 5.94
CA LEU A 21 -6.93 -8.94 4.79
C LEU A 21 -7.18 -7.86 3.72
N MET A 22 -7.56 -6.66 4.13
CA MET A 22 -7.77 -5.55 3.19
C MET A 22 -6.46 -5.10 2.55
N ALA A 23 -5.37 -5.01 3.31
CA ALA A 23 -4.06 -4.65 2.78
C ALA A 23 -3.58 -5.66 1.72
N THR A 24 -3.72 -6.97 2.00
CA THR A 24 -3.34 -8.03 1.07
C THR A 24 -4.22 -8.10 -0.17
N ALA A 25 -5.53 -7.88 -0.03
CA ALA A 25 -6.46 -7.81 -1.15
C ALA A 25 -6.16 -6.63 -2.08
N ILE A 26 -5.90 -5.45 -1.51
CA ILE A 26 -5.50 -4.26 -2.28
C ILE A 26 -4.16 -4.51 -2.98
N ALA A 27 -3.17 -5.07 -2.29
CA ALA A 27 -1.88 -5.41 -2.91
C ALA A 27 -2.04 -6.36 -4.11
N THR A 28 -2.93 -7.35 -3.99
CA THR A 28 -3.25 -8.30 -5.07
C THR A 28 -3.93 -7.60 -6.26
N LEU A 29 -4.90 -6.73 -5.99
CA LEU A 29 -5.59 -5.95 -7.03
C LEU A 29 -4.61 -5.03 -7.78
N VAL A 30 -3.76 -4.33 -7.02
CA VAL A 30 -2.72 -3.45 -7.56
C VAL A 30 -1.72 -4.25 -8.41
N THR A 31 -1.30 -5.42 -7.93
CA THR A 31 -0.42 -6.34 -8.68
C THR A 31 -1.09 -6.79 -9.98
N SER A 32 -2.38 -7.14 -9.94
CA SER A 32 -3.14 -7.57 -11.11
C SER A 32 -3.26 -6.45 -12.14
N LEU A 33 -3.65 -5.23 -11.74
CA LEU A 33 -3.74 -4.08 -12.65
C LEU A 33 -2.40 -3.84 -13.35
N THR A 34 -1.34 -3.86 -12.55
CA THR A 34 0.00 -3.57 -13.00
C THR A 34 0.47 -4.62 -14.00
N LYS A 35 0.38 -5.90 -13.63
CA LYS A 35 0.87 -7.02 -14.44
C LYS A 35 0.06 -7.22 -15.71
N ASN A 36 -1.26 -7.02 -15.65
CA ASN A 36 -2.17 -7.34 -16.75
C ASN A 36 -2.48 -6.17 -17.68
N LEU A 37 -2.45 -4.92 -17.19
CA LEU A 37 -2.73 -3.74 -18.02
C LEU A 37 -1.50 -2.87 -18.25
N ILE A 38 -0.73 -2.59 -17.20
CA ILE A 38 0.39 -1.63 -17.29
C ILE A 38 1.63 -2.25 -17.97
N SER A 39 2.07 -3.45 -17.56
CA SER A 39 3.24 -4.09 -18.16
C SER A 39 3.11 -4.29 -19.68
N PRO A 40 1.98 -4.79 -20.21
CA PRO A 40 1.82 -4.93 -21.66
C PRO A 40 1.78 -3.59 -22.39
N LEU A 41 1.17 -2.55 -21.78
CA LEU A 41 1.14 -1.21 -22.35
C LEU A 41 2.54 -0.59 -22.44
N LEU A 42 3.35 -0.74 -21.39
CA LEU A 42 4.74 -0.28 -21.39
C LEU A 42 5.58 -1.03 -22.41
N ALA A 43 5.43 -2.36 -22.48
CA ALA A 43 6.11 -3.20 -23.46
C ALA A 43 5.71 -2.83 -24.91
N ALA A 44 4.46 -2.44 -25.15
CA ALA A 44 3.97 -2.04 -26.45
C ALA A 44 4.51 -0.68 -26.93
N ILE A 45 4.78 0.25 -26.00
CA ILE A 45 5.21 1.62 -26.34
C ILE A 45 6.73 1.77 -26.35
N GLY A 46 7.43 1.11 -25.42
CA GLY A 46 8.87 1.31 -25.18
C GLY A 46 9.74 0.06 -25.34
N GLY A 47 9.16 -1.07 -25.75
CA GLY A 47 9.84 -2.37 -25.73
C GLY A 47 10.06 -2.89 -24.30
N LYS A 48 10.75 -4.03 -24.15
CA LYS A 48 11.17 -4.51 -22.83
C LYS A 48 12.49 -3.82 -22.47
N PRO A 49 12.57 -3.01 -21.39
CA PRO A 49 13.85 -2.66 -20.79
C PRO A 49 14.39 -3.93 -20.14
N ASP A 50 15.13 -4.74 -20.89
CA ASP A 50 15.65 -6.02 -20.43
C ASP A 50 17.17 -5.95 -20.35
N PHE A 51 17.67 -5.92 -19.11
CA PHE A 51 19.09 -5.96 -18.80
C PHE A 51 19.52 -7.34 -18.30
N SER A 52 18.64 -8.36 -18.38
CA SER A 52 18.86 -9.69 -17.77
C SER A 52 20.11 -10.42 -18.24
N ASP A 53 20.62 -10.07 -19.43
CA ASP A 53 21.82 -10.63 -20.02
C ASP A 53 23.11 -10.13 -19.35
N LEU A 54 23.04 -9.04 -18.58
CA LEU A 54 24.16 -8.56 -17.79
C LEU A 54 24.39 -9.49 -16.60
N THR A 55 25.35 -10.38 -16.78
CA THR A 55 25.76 -11.36 -15.77
C THR A 55 27.26 -11.29 -15.53
N PHE A 56 27.68 -11.65 -14.32
CA PHE A 56 29.09 -11.82 -13.98
C PHE A 56 29.28 -13.15 -13.28
N THR A 57 30.41 -13.83 -13.51
CA THR A 57 30.67 -15.15 -12.93
C THR A 57 31.88 -15.07 -12.00
N ILE A 58 31.72 -15.54 -10.76
CA ILE A 58 32.81 -15.68 -9.78
C ILE A 58 32.78 -17.11 -9.26
N ASN A 59 33.88 -17.85 -9.38
CA ASN A 59 33.99 -19.23 -8.85
C ASN A 59 32.79 -20.13 -9.23
N ASN A 60 32.42 -20.17 -10.51
CA ASN A 60 31.27 -20.90 -11.04
C ASN A 60 29.88 -20.43 -10.55
N ALA A 61 29.78 -19.39 -9.72
CA ALA A 61 28.51 -18.76 -9.36
C ALA A 61 28.16 -17.65 -10.37
N VAL A 62 26.98 -17.72 -10.98
CA VAL A 62 26.47 -16.73 -11.95
C VAL A 62 25.65 -15.67 -11.21
N PHE A 63 26.17 -14.46 -11.15
CA PHE A 63 25.49 -13.29 -10.58
C PHE A 63 24.72 -12.57 -11.68
N ARG A 64 23.39 -12.60 -11.59
CA ARG A 64 22.47 -11.99 -12.56
C ARG A 64 22.04 -10.58 -12.13
N TYR A 65 23.00 -9.68 -11.97
CA TYR A 65 22.72 -8.31 -11.53
C TYR A 65 21.85 -7.53 -12.54
N GLY A 66 21.96 -7.86 -13.82
CA GLY A 66 21.12 -7.32 -14.88
C GLY A 66 19.63 -7.60 -14.69
N ALA A 67 19.29 -8.82 -14.24
CA ALA A 67 17.92 -9.19 -13.93
C ALA A 67 17.39 -8.38 -12.74
N PHE A 68 18.22 -8.19 -11.70
CA PHE A 68 17.86 -7.35 -10.56
C PHE A 68 17.61 -5.88 -10.95
N ILE A 69 18.47 -5.30 -11.80
CA ILE A 69 18.27 -3.92 -12.30
C ILE A 69 16.98 -3.81 -13.10
N THR A 70 16.69 -4.82 -13.93
CA THR A 70 15.43 -4.91 -14.68
C THR A 70 14.22 -4.90 -13.74
N ASP A 71 14.25 -5.70 -12.68
CA ASP A 71 13.19 -5.76 -11.66
C ASP A 71 13.03 -4.43 -10.92
N VAL A 72 14.13 -3.75 -10.58
CA VAL A 72 14.11 -2.44 -9.91
C VAL A 72 13.49 -1.38 -10.82
N ILE A 73 13.90 -1.31 -12.09
CA ILE A 73 13.34 -0.36 -13.05
C ILE A 73 11.83 -0.63 -13.25
N ALA A 74 11.44 -1.89 -13.42
CA ALA A 74 10.04 -2.28 -13.54
C ALA A 74 9.23 -1.86 -12.30
N PHE A 75 9.76 -2.11 -11.10
CA PHE A 75 9.14 -1.70 -9.84
C PHE A 75 8.94 -0.18 -9.75
N LEU A 76 9.95 0.62 -10.13
CA LEU A 76 9.83 2.09 -10.10
C LEU A 76 8.78 2.59 -11.09
N ILE A 77 8.72 2.04 -12.30
CA ILE A 77 7.70 2.41 -13.29
C ILE A 77 6.31 2.02 -12.76
N PHE A 78 6.15 0.83 -12.19
CA PHE A 78 4.89 0.41 -11.59
C PHE A 78 4.48 1.30 -10.43
N ALA A 79 5.39 1.61 -9.50
CA ALA A 79 5.13 2.52 -8.39
C ALA A 79 4.65 3.89 -8.90
N PHE A 80 5.29 4.42 -9.96
CA PHE A 80 4.91 5.68 -10.58
C PHE A 80 3.49 5.63 -11.17
N VAL A 81 3.17 4.59 -11.95
CA VAL A 81 1.85 4.44 -12.59
C VAL A 81 0.76 4.22 -11.54
N ILE A 82 0.97 3.34 -10.55
CA ILE A 82 0.02 3.09 -9.47
C ILE A 82 -0.25 4.37 -8.69
N TYR A 83 0.82 5.09 -8.32
CA TYR A 83 0.68 6.35 -7.60
C TYR A 83 -0.16 7.36 -8.39
N PHE A 84 0.10 7.50 -9.69
CA PHE A 84 -0.60 8.49 -10.51
C PHE A 84 -2.05 8.10 -10.85
N PHE A 85 -2.33 6.83 -11.14
CA PHE A 85 -3.63 6.37 -11.65
C PHE A 85 -4.56 5.73 -10.60
N ILE A 86 -4.04 5.22 -9.49
CA ILE A 86 -4.87 4.70 -8.38
C ILE A 86 -4.80 5.65 -7.21
N VAL A 87 -3.60 5.85 -6.64
CA VAL A 87 -3.46 6.51 -5.34
C VAL A 87 -3.91 7.96 -5.42
N LYS A 88 -3.39 8.73 -6.38
CA LYS A 88 -3.73 10.15 -6.55
C LYS A 88 -5.24 10.40 -6.78
N PRO A 89 -5.94 9.71 -7.70
CA PRO A 89 -7.38 9.92 -7.85
C PRO A 89 -8.17 9.40 -6.65
N PHE A 90 -7.76 8.28 -6.05
CA PHE A 90 -8.40 7.77 -4.84
C PHE A 90 -8.25 8.75 -3.67
N THR A 91 -7.05 9.28 -3.41
CA THR A 91 -6.80 10.32 -2.42
C THR A 91 -7.55 11.60 -2.74
N ARG A 92 -7.60 12.04 -4.00
CA ARG A 92 -8.36 13.24 -4.41
C ARG A 92 -9.87 13.07 -4.23
N MET A 93 -10.38 11.86 -4.46
CA MET A 93 -11.78 11.53 -4.23
C MET A 93 -12.09 11.44 -2.74
N MET A 94 -11.28 10.73 -1.96
CA MET A 94 -11.43 10.61 -0.51
C MET A 94 -11.32 11.97 0.19
N ALA A 95 -10.43 12.85 -0.24
CA ALA A 95 -10.32 14.23 0.30
C ALA A 95 -11.59 15.07 0.09
N ARG A 96 -12.49 14.67 -0.81
CA ARG A 96 -13.79 15.33 -1.01
C ARG A 96 -14.91 14.73 -0.16
N TRP A 97 -14.70 13.54 0.41
CA TRP A 97 -15.73 12.75 1.12
C TRP A 97 -15.38 12.50 2.58
N GLN A 98 -14.11 12.66 2.96
CA GLN A 98 -13.60 12.62 4.33
C GLN A 98 -12.95 13.97 4.66
N PRO A 99 -13.70 14.92 5.21
CA PRO A 99 -13.09 15.91 6.08
C PRO A 99 -12.66 15.16 7.35
N GLU A 100 -11.34 15.06 7.57
CA GLU A 100 -10.73 14.44 8.75
C GLU A 100 -10.90 12.90 8.81
N ALA A 101 -9.78 12.17 8.68
CA ALA A 101 -9.72 10.83 9.27
C ALA A 101 -10.11 10.99 10.75
N GLY A 102 -11.17 10.28 11.17
CA GLY A 102 -11.99 10.60 12.34
C GLY A 102 -11.25 11.27 13.50
N GLU A 103 -11.82 12.37 13.98
CA GLU A 103 -11.45 13.17 15.15
C GLU A 103 -10.34 12.51 15.98
N SER A 104 -9.11 12.99 15.79
CA SER A 104 -7.96 12.48 16.53
C SER A 104 -8.29 12.50 18.02
N ALA A 105 -7.82 11.51 18.79
CA ALA A 105 -7.95 11.53 20.24
C ALA A 105 -7.46 12.87 20.84
N GLU A 106 -6.52 13.51 20.17
CA GLU A 106 -6.00 14.83 20.51
C GLU A 106 -7.03 15.96 20.33
N ASP A 107 -7.90 15.89 19.33
CA ASP A 107 -8.97 16.87 19.10
C ASP A 107 -10.14 16.65 20.07
N ILE A 108 -10.48 15.40 20.39
CA ILE A 108 -11.44 15.07 21.45
C ILE A 108 -10.96 15.64 22.80
N LEU A 109 -9.67 15.54 23.10
CA LEU A 109 -9.10 16.07 24.35
C LEU A 109 -9.09 17.61 24.38
N LYS A 110 -8.87 18.28 23.25
CA LYS A 110 -8.98 19.75 23.15
C LYS A 110 -10.42 20.20 23.39
N ASP A 111 -11.40 19.52 22.81
CA ASP A 111 -12.82 19.84 22.99
C ASP A 111 -13.30 19.62 24.42
N ILE A 112 -12.92 18.50 25.06
CA ILE A 112 -13.21 18.26 26.48
C ILE A 112 -12.58 19.35 27.36
N ARG A 113 -11.33 19.73 27.07
CA ARG A 113 -10.65 20.81 27.82
C ARG A 113 -11.37 22.15 27.67
N ALA A 114 -11.78 22.49 26.45
CA ALA A 114 -12.51 23.73 26.18
C ALA A 114 -13.87 23.77 26.90
N GLU A 115 -14.59 22.66 26.90
CA GLU A 115 -15.89 22.54 27.58
C GLU A 115 -15.74 22.61 29.12
N LEU A 116 -14.69 22.01 29.68
CA LEU A 116 -14.42 22.10 31.13
C LEU A 116 -14.05 23.53 31.56
N GLN A 117 -13.25 24.24 30.75
CA GLN A 117 -12.92 25.64 31.04
C GLN A 117 -14.15 26.54 31.01
N LYS A 118 -15.05 26.30 30.05
CA LYS A 118 -16.33 27.02 29.91
C LYS A 118 -17.29 26.79 31.08
N ARG A 119 -17.28 25.59 31.67
CA ARG A 119 -18.10 25.25 32.85
C ARG A 119 -17.48 25.69 34.18
N SER A 120 -16.17 25.95 34.19
CA SER A 120 -15.43 26.41 35.38
C SER A 120 -15.43 27.93 35.58
N ALA A 121 -16.00 28.68 34.63
CA ALA A 121 -16.20 30.13 34.67
C ALA A 121 -17.67 30.46 34.94
#